data_AF-A0A7L5T4Z0-F1
#
_entry.id   AF-A0A7L5T4Z0-F1
#
_cell.length_a   1.000
_cell.length_b   1.000
_cell.length_c   1.000
_cell.angle_alpha   90.00
_cell.angle_beta   90.00
_cell.angle_gamma   90.00
#
_symmetry.space_group_name_H-M   'P 1'
#
loop_
_entity.id
_entity.type
_entity.pdbx_description
1 polymer ?
#
loop_
_entity_poly.entity_id
_entity_poly.type
_entity_poly.pdbx_seq_one_letter_code
_entity_poly.pdbx_strand_id
1 'polypeptide(L)'
;MVAVVAMWACGVAVGWALVYWPHMPYGFSFATGLDPMEHSTPVDALYISLVTLATLGLGDIAPTVGWLRIVAPLEALVGFALLTATVSWILGIYPALTRRRALALRLSHLRRARLTEESVDTAMAVALIDGLAADIARVHVDFLQYAESYYFHDGLGDTSLAHTIGYAVELGQSIRAAGHADVQTSAAVLTVALEDLAAVLDQRFLHTGGSMHEIFRAYARNHNSPGPA
;
A
#
# COMPACT_ATOMS: atom_id res chain seq x y z
N MET A 1 4.70 -4.76 -5.11
CA MET A 1 4.81 -5.30 -3.73
C MET A 1 4.94 -6.81 -3.69
N VAL A 2 4.04 -7.60 -4.29
CA VAL A 2 4.16 -9.07 -4.33
C VAL A 2 5.55 -9.52 -4.81
N ALA A 3 6.07 -8.91 -5.87
CA ALA A 3 7.42 -9.17 -6.35
C ALA A 3 8.53 -8.85 -5.32
N VAL A 4 8.37 -7.80 -4.51
CA VAL A 4 9.33 -7.40 -3.46
C VAL A 4 9.32 -8.43 -2.32
N VAL A 5 8.13 -8.83 -1.87
CA VAL A 5 7.97 -9.87 -0.84
C VAL A 5 8.52 -11.20 -1.34
N ALA A 6 8.22 -11.59 -2.58
CA ALA A 6 8.75 -12.80 -3.20
C ALA A 6 10.29 -12.74 -3.30
N MET A 7 10.84 -11.60 -3.72
CA MET A 7 12.28 -11.39 -3.78
C MET A 7 12.94 -11.53 -2.41
N TRP A 8 12.36 -10.96 -1.35
CA TRP A 8 12.85 -11.12 0.02
C TRP A 8 12.75 -12.57 0.49
N ALA A 9 11.62 -13.23 0.29
CA ALA A 9 11.44 -14.63 0.65
C ALA A 9 12.45 -15.53 -0.07
N CYS A 10 12.65 -15.34 -1.38
CA CYS A 10 13.67 -16.06 -2.14
C CYS A 10 15.09 -15.75 -1.65
N GLY A 11 15.41 -14.49 -1.38
CA GLY A 11 16.73 -14.09 -0.88
C GLY A 11 17.05 -14.70 0.48
N VAL A 12 16.07 -14.72 1.39
CA VAL A 12 16.19 -15.37 2.70
C VAL A 12 16.34 -16.89 2.54
N ALA A 13 15.51 -17.52 1.70
CA ALA A 13 15.59 -18.96 1.47
C ALA A 13 16.94 -19.38 0.87
N VAL A 14 17.43 -18.66 -0.13
CA VAL A 14 18.76 -18.91 -0.71
C VAL A 14 19.87 -18.63 0.31
N GLY A 15 19.75 -17.57 1.10
CA GLY A 15 20.73 -17.23 2.13
C GLY A 15 20.90 -18.33 3.17
N TRP A 16 19.80 -18.86 3.70
CA TRP A 16 19.84 -19.97 4.65
C TRP A 16 20.27 -21.29 4.01
N ALA A 17 19.85 -21.57 2.78
CA ALA A 17 20.33 -22.72 2.01
C ALA A 17 21.86 -22.73 1.89
N LEU A 18 22.48 -21.57 1.63
CA LEU A 18 23.94 -21.43 1.58
C LEU A 18 24.62 -21.64 2.94
N VAL A 19 23.92 -21.45 4.05
CA VAL A 19 24.42 -21.74 5.41
C VAL A 19 24.36 -23.24 5.72
N TYR A 20 23.32 -23.93 5.26
CA TYR A 20 23.14 -25.37 5.48
C TYR A 20 24.00 -26.22 4.56
N TRP A 21 24.16 -25.78 3.30
CA TRP A 21 24.86 -26.50 2.25
C TRP A 21 26.24 -27.06 2.66
N PRO A 22 27.16 -26.28 3.27
CA PRO A 22 28.48 -26.77 3.64
C PRO A 22 28.48 -27.80 4.78
N HIS A 23 27.37 -27.92 5.51
CA HIS A 23 27.24 -28.80 6.67
C HIS A 23 26.52 -30.11 6.31
N MET A 24 26.01 -30.26 5.10
CA MET A 24 25.47 -31.52 4.61
C MET A 24 26.58 -32.50 4.19
N PRO A 25 26.41 -33.81 4.42
CA PRO A 25 25.34 -34.46 5.19
C PRO A 25 25.59 -34.47 6.71
N TYR A 26 26.83 -34.32 7.15
CA TYR A 26 27.27 -34.67 8.50
C TYR A 26 26.58 -33.88 9.63
N GLY A 27 26.03 -32.70 9.32
CA GLY A 27 25.30 -31.85 10.25
C GLY A 27 23.81 -32.18 10.40
N PHE A 28 23.30 -33.16 9.66
CA PHE A 28 21.88 -33.47 9.54
C PHE A 28 21.61 -34.97 9.67
N SER A 29 20.42 -35.31 10.15
CA SER A 29 19.86 -36.66 10.12
C SER A 29 18.79 -36.74 9.06
N PHE A 30 18.76 -37.85 8.34
CA PHE A 30 17.82 -38.12 7.25
C PHE A 30 16.84 -39.21 7.70
N ALA A 31 15.57 -39.10 7.29
CA ALA A 31 14.55 -40.10 7.58
C ALA A 31 14.88 -41.45 6.93
N THR A 32 14.32 -42.52 7.49
CA THR A 32 14.53 -43.88 7.01
C THR A 32 14.08 -44.03 5.56
N GLY A 33 15.02 -44.38 4.67
CA GLY A 33 14.77 -44.53 3.23
C GLY A 33 15.37 -43.42 2.36
N LEU A 34 15.90 -42.35 2.96
CA LEU A 34 16.70 -41.33 2.28
C LEU A 34 18.19 -41.67 2.40
N ASP A 35 18.91 -41.73 1.28
CA ASP A 35 20.38 -41.84 1.29
C ASP A 35 21.02 -40.46 1.54
N PRO A 36 21.77 -40.26 2.64
CA PRO A 36 22.45 -38.99 2.92
C PRO A 36 23.40 -38.54 1.82
N MET A 37 24.02 -39.45 1.06
CA MET A 37 24.95 -39.11 -0.01
C MET A 37 24.23 -38.62 -1.27
N GLU A 38 23.00 -39.07 -1.53
CA GLU A 38 22.20 -38.63 -2.67
C GLU A 38 21.35 -37.39 -2.34
N HIS A 39 21.03 -37.15 -1.07
CA HIS A 39 20.22 -36.03 -0.58
C HIS A 39 21.02 -34.91 0.10
N SER A 40 22.28 -34.76 -0.30
CA SER A 40 23.15 -33.65 0.09
C SER A 40 23.48 -32.78 -1.12
N THR A 41 22.47 -32.41 -1.92
CA THR A 41 22.59 -31.52 -3.10
C THR A 41 22.13 -30.08 -2.80
N PRO A 42 22.52 -29.05 -3.58
CA PRO A 42 22.15 -27.67 -3.26
C PRO A 42 20.63 -27.47 -3.22
N VAL A 43 19.93 -28.33 -3.94
CA VAL A 43 18.47 -28.40 -3.96
C VAL A 43 17.92 -28.89 -2.62
N ASP A 44 18.56 -29.87 -1.97
CA ASP A 44 18.15 -30.37 -0.65
C ASP A 44 18.36 -29.31 0.44
N ALA A 45 19.46 -28.55 0.38
CA ALA A 45 19.68 -27.43 1.30
C ALA A 45 18.64 -26.31 1.10
N LEU A 46 18.27 -26.02 -0.14
CA LEU A 46 17.19 -25.08 -0.45
C LEU A 46 15.83 -25.61 0.01
N TYR A 47 15.58 -26.90 -0.14
CA TYR A 47 14.37 -27.56 0.34
C TYR A 47 14.22 -27.43 1.86
N ILE A 48 15.27 -27.73 2.64
CA ILE A 48 15.25 -27.56 4.10
C ILE A 48 14.96 -26.11 4.48
N SER A 49 15.62 -25.16 3.81
CA SER A 49 15.39 -23.75 4.06
C SER A 49 13.94 -23.36 3.77
N LEU A 50 13.38 -23.74 2.62
CA LEU A 50 12.00 -23.44 2.27
C LEU A 50 10.99 -24.06 3.25
N VAL A 51 11.20 -25.32 3.65
CA VAL A 51 10.33 -26.01 4.61
C VAL A 51 10.39 -25.36 5.99
N THR A 52 11.57 -24.91 6.42
CA THR A 52 11.78 -24.24 7.71
C THR A 52 11.22 -22.83 7.69
N LEU A 53 11.53 -22.06 6.65
CA LEU A 53 11.07 -20.68 6.44
C LEU A 53 9.54 -20.62 6.29
N ALA A 54 8.93 -21.57 5.60
CA ALA A 54 7.47 -21.68 5.49
C ALA A 54 6.82 -22.28 6.75
N THR A 55 7.61 -22.63 7.78
CA THR A 55 7.16 -23.24 9.04
C THR A 55 6.47 -24.60 8.89
N LEU A 56 6.70 -25.30 7.77
CA LEU A 56 6.15 -26.65 7.54
C LEU A 56 6.81 -27.69 8.43
N GLY A 57 8.15 -27.65 8.53
CA GLY A 57 8.92 -28.55 9.40
C GLY A 57 8.67 -30.03 9.15
N LEU A 58 8.74 -30.50 7.90
CA LEU A 58 8.42 -31.88 7.50
C LEU A 58 9.22 -32.95 8.27
N GLY A 59 10.42 -32.61 8.75
CA GLY A 59 11.20 -33.45 9.66
C GLY A 59 11.89 -34.64 9.01
N ASP A 60 11.87 -34.70 7.69
CA ASP A 60 12.57 -35.68 6.85
C ASP A 60 14.08 -35.46 6.81
N ILE A 61 14.51 -34.20 6.89
CA ILE A 61 15.90 -33.83 7.13
C ILE A 61 15.95 -32.86 8.33
N ALA A 62 16.66 -33.24 9.39
CA ALA A 62 16.68 -32.49 10.64
C ALA A 62 18.12 -32.19 11.10
N PRO A 63 18.40 -30.98 11.62
CA PRO A 63 19.73 -30.63 12.10
C PRO A 63 20.10 -31.40 13.37
N THR A 64 21.27 -32.03 13.38
CA THR A 64 21.78 -32.79 14.54
C THR A 64 22.79 -32.00 15.37
N VAL A 65 23.49 -31.05 14.74
CA VAL A 65 24.53 -30.25 15.40
C VAL A 65 23.92 -29.16 16.28
N GLY A 66 24.49 -28.97 17.47
CA GLY A 66 23.93 -28.08 18.49
C GLY A 66 23.64 -26.65 18.02
N TRP A 67 24.54 -26.04 17.24
CA TRP A 67 24.31 -24.67 16.73
C TRP A 67 23.26 -24.64 15.62
N LEU A 68 23.19 -25.64 14.74
CA LEU A 68 22.15 -25.75 13.71
C LEU A 68 20.75 -25.91 14.32
N ARG A 69 20.66 -26.58 15.49
CA ARG A 69 19.40 -26.71 16.25
C ARG A 69 18.91 -25.39 16.85
N ILE A 70 19.76 -24.38 16.94
CA ILE A 70 19.38 -23.01 17.34
C ILE A 70 19.05 -22.18 16.09
N VAL A 71 19.85 -22.34 15.04
CA VAL A 71 19.70 -21.60 13.78
C VAL A 71 18.40 -21.93 13.05
N ALA A 72 18.02 -23.20 12.93
CA ALA A 72 16.80 -23.58 12.22
C ALA A 72 15.51 -22.97 12.83
N PRO A 73 15.31 -22.97 14.16
CA PRO A 73 14.20 -22.22 14.76
C PRO A 73 14.26 -20.71 14.51
N LEU A 74 15.45 -20.10 14.44
CA LEU A 74 15.58 -18.68 14.11
C LEU A 74 15.15 -18.39 12.68
N GLU A 75 15.48 -19.26 11.73
CA GLU A 75 14.97 -19.16 10.36
C GLU A 75 13.44 -19.23 10.32
N ALA A 76 12.83 -20.17 11.06
CA ALA A 76 11.38 -20.27 11.15
C ALA A 76 10.74 -19.00 11.75
N LEU A 77 11.37 -18.38 12.76
CA LEU A 77 10.93 -17.10 13.32
C LEU A 77 11.03 -15.96 12.30
N VAL A 78 12.09 -15.92 11.49
CA VAL A 78 12.25 -14.95 10.41
C VAL A 78 11.16 -15.13 9.35
N GLY A 79 10.88 -16.38 8.95
CA GLY A 79 9.81 -16.70 8.01
C GLY A 79 8.43 -16.30 8.53
N PHE A 80 8.15 -16.61 9.80
CA PHE A 80 6.92 -16.20 10.47
C PHE A 80 6.78 -14.67 10.55
N ALA A 81 7.86 -13.95 10.87
CA ALA A 81 7.87 -12.50 10.89
C ALA A 81 7.62 -11.90 9.50
N LEU A 82 8.24 -12.47 8.45
CA LEU A 82 8.05 -12.03 7.07
C LEU A 82 6.60 -12.25 6.60
N LEU A 83 6.01 -13.41 6.91
CA LEU A 83 4.61 -13.70 6.61
C LEU A 83 3.69 -12.74 7.37
N THR A 84 3.93 -12.55 8.66
CA THR A 84 3.14 -11.65 9.51
C THR A 84 3.20 -10.22 8.98
N ALA A 85 4.40 -9.69 8.70
CA ALA A 85 4.58 -8.35 8.16
C ALA A 85 3.88 -8.18 6.80
N THR A 86 3.96 -9.19 5.93
CA THR A 86 3.27 -9.19 4.64
C THR A 86 1.76 -9.09 4.82
N VAL A 87 1.17 -9.93 5.69
CA VAL A 87 -0.27 -9.92 5.97
C VAL A 87 -0.70 -8.60 6.61
N SER A 88 0.03 -8.10 7.61
CA SER A 88 -0.24 -6.81 8.25
C SER A 88 -0.22 -5.67 7.24
N TRP A 89 0.75 -5.66 6.33
CA TRP A 89 0.83 -4.65 5.28
C TRP A 89 -0.35 -4.73 4.31
N ILE A 90 -0.72 -5.94 3.85
CA ILE A 90 -1.89 -6.15 2.96
C ILE A 90 -3.18 -5.66 3.63
N LEU A 91 -3.36 -5.98 4.92
CA LEU A 91 -4.52 -5.54 5.70
C LEU A 91 -4.53 -4.03 5.95
N GLY A 92 -3.36 -3.38 6.02
CA GLY A 92 -3.23 -1.93 6.20
C GLY A 92 -3.50 -1.13 4.92
N ILE A 93 -3.00 -1.60 3.77
CA ILE A 93 -3.12 -0.85 2.51
C ILE A 93 -4.52 -0.92 1.90
N TYR A 94 -5.24 -2.04 2.07
CA TYR A 94 -6.55 -2.22 1.42
C TYR A 94 -7.62 -1.22 1.90
N PRO A 95 -7.75 -0.91 3.21
CA PRO A 95 -8.63 0.16 3.68
C PRO A 95 -8.27 1.54 3.13
N ALA A 96 -6.97 1.87 3.00
CA ALA A 96 -6.52 3.14 2.45
C ALA A 96 -6.94 3.30 0.97
N LEU A 97 -6.73 2.25 0.17
CA LEU A 97 -7.19 2.20 -1.22
C LEU A 97 -8.73 2.29 -1.32
N THR A 98 -9.44 1.62 -0.43
CA THR A 98 -10.92 1.64 -0.40
C THR A 98 -11.45 3.04 -0.07
N ARG A 99 -10.85 3.74 0.91
CA ARG A 99 -11.21 5.13 1.25
C ARG A 99 -10.97 6.09 0.09
N ARG A 100 -9.82 5.97 -0.58
CA ARG A 100 -9.47 6.79 -1.76
C ARG A 100 -10.51 6.63 -2.87
N ARG A 101 -10.90 5.39 -3.17
CA ARG A 101 -11.96 5.09 -4.16
C ARG A 101 -13.34 5.60 -3.73
N ALA A 102 -13.68 5.49 -2.45
CA ALA A 102 -14.94 6.01 -1.92
C ALA A 102 -15.03 7.54 -2.09
N LEU A 103 -13.94 8.27 -1.81
CA LEU A 103 -13.88 9.71 -2.04
C LEU A 103 -14.03 10.05 -3.54
N ALA A 104 -13.32 9.34 -4.42
CA ALA A 104 -13.43 9.55 -5.86
C ALA A 104 -14.86 9.35 -6.38
N LEU A 105 -15.53 8.27 -5.95
CA LEU A 105 -16.92 8.01 -6.28
C LEU A 105 -17.86 9.08 -5.72
N ARG A 106 -17.65 9.53 -4.48
CA ARG A 106 -18.43 10.61 -3.87
C ARG A 106 -18.31 11.92 -4.66
N LEU A 107 -17.09 12.30 -5.05
CA LEU A 107 -16.85 13.48 -5.89
C LEU A 107 -17.48 13.33 -7.28
N SER A 108 -17.39 12.13 -7.89
CA SER A 108 -18.06 11.84 -9.16
C SER A 108 -19.57 11.96 -9.07
N HIS A 109 -20.18 11.43 -8.00
CA HIS A 109 -21.62 11.54 -7.75
C HIS A 109 -22.05 12.99 -7.58
N LEU A 110 -21.31 13.79 -6.80
CA LEU A 110 -21.59 15.23 -6.63
C LEU A 110 -21.49 15.98 -7.97
N ARG A 111 -20.45 15.70 -8.75
CA ARG A 111 -20.27 16.30 -10.08
C ARG A 111 -21.42 15.96 -11.04
N ARG A 112 -21.89 14.70 -11.02
CA ARG A 112 -23.00 14.22 -11.87
C ARG A 112 -24.36 14.71 -11.41
N ALA A 113 -24.59 14.79 -10.09
CA ALA A 113 -25.84 15.27 -9.52
C ALA A 113 -26.06 16.76 -9.82
N ARG A 114 -24.99 17.51 -10.11
CA ARG A 114 -25.00 18.92 -10.52
C ARG A 114 -25.97 19.74 -9.65
N LEU A 115 -25.77 19.65 -8.33
CA LEU A 115 -26.62 20.26 -7.33
C LEU A 115 -26.91 21.71 -7.72
N THR A 116 -28.15 21.98 -8.15
CA THR A 116 -28.60 23.34 -8.44
C THR A 116 -28.72 24.08 -7.12
N GLU A 117 -28.24 25.33 -7.07
CA GLU A 117 -28.25 26.19 -5.86
C GLU A 117 -29.63 26.25 -5.17
N GLU A 118 -30.71 26.09 -5.93
CA GLU A 118 -32.10 26.08 -5.43
C GLU A 118 -32.48 24.89 -4.53
N SER A 119 -31.71 23.79 -4.53
CA SER A 119 -32.08 22.54 -3.85
C SER A 119 -31.28 22.23 -2.58
N VAL A 120 -30.27 23.03 -2.26
CA VAL A 120 -29.35 22.76 -1.14
C VAL A 120 -29.53 23.84 -0.08
N ASP A 121 -30.10 23.46 1.06
CA ASP A 121 -30.07 24.34 2.24
C ASP A 121 -28.64 24.45 2.79
N THR A 122 -28.35 25.58 3.43
CA THR A 122 -27.06 25.96 4.01
C THR A 122 -26.51 24.89 4.93
N ALA A 123 -27.35 24.29 5.78
CA ALA A 123 -26.93 23.23 6.69
C ALA A 123 -26.47 21.96 5.95
N MET A 124 -27.14 21.60 4.85
CA MET A 124 -26.75 20.47 4.01
C MET A 124 -25.44 20.76 3.28
N ALA A 125 -25.24 21.98 2.76
CA ALA A 125 -24.01 22.39 2.12
C ALA A 125 -22.81 22.28 3.08
N VAL A 126 -22.93 22.81 4.30
CA VAL A 126 -21.90 22.71 5.35
C VAL A 126 -21.54 21.25 5.63
N ALA A 127 -22.54 20.39 5.87
CA ALA A 127 -22.31 18.98 6.16
C ALA A 127 -21.62 18.22 5.00
N LEU A 128 -21.98 18.55 3.75
CA LEU A 128 -21.34 17.97 2.57
C LEU A 128 -19.87 18.38 2.47
N ILE A 129 -19.56 19.66 2.69
CA ILE A 129 -18.20 20.20 2.58
C ILE A 129 -17.32 19.69 3.71
N ASP A 130 -17.79 19.72 4.96
CA ASP A 130 -17.05 19.18 6.11
C ASP A 130 -16.77 17.69 5.92
N GLY A 131 -17.74 16.95 5.39
CA GLY A 131 -17.57 15.55 5.03
C GLY A 131 -16.48 15.33 3.97
N LEU A 132 -16.42 16.18 2.94
CA LEU A 132 -15.36 16.13 1.92
C LEU A 132 -14.00 16.50 2.50
N ALA A 133 -13.92 17.54 3.32
CA ALA A 133 -12.68 17.95 3.98
C ALA A 133 -12.12 16.82 4.85
N ALA A 134 -12.99 16.14 5.61
CA ALA A 134 -12.61 14.99 6.43
C ALA A 134 -12.22 13.75 5.60
N ASP A 135 -12.85 13.52 4.45
CA ASP A 135 -12.44 12.46 3.50
C ASP A 135 -11.05 12.78 2.91
N ILE A 136 -10.80 14.02 2.51
CA ILE A 136 -9.50 14.48 1.95
C ILE A 136 -8.39 14.41 3.00
N ALA A 137 -8.63 14.85 4.23
CA ALA A 137 -7.67 14.75 5.33
C ALA A 137 -7.28 13.29 5.62
N ARG A 138 -8.25 12.35 5.55
CA ARG A 138 -7.96 10.92 5.67
C ARG A 138 -7.08 10.41 4.53
N VAL A 139 -7.36 10.81 3.30
CA VAL A 139 -6.52 10.44 2.14
C VAL A 139 -5.11 11.04 2.25
N HIS A 140 -4.97 12.27 2.75
CA HIS A 140 -3.68 12.88 3.04
C HIS A 140 -2.87 12.04 4.04
N VAL A 141 -3.47 11.63 5.17
CA VAL A 141 -2.82 10.74 6.14
C VAL A 141 -2.46 9.39 5.51
N ASP A 142 -3.33 8.85 4.67
CA ASP A 142 -3.08 7.59 3.95
C ASP A 142 -1.85 7.69 3.03
N PHE A 143 -1.64 8.82 2.34
CA PHE A 143 -0.43 9.05 1.54
C PHE A 143 0.84 9.20 2.39
N LEU A 144 0.73 9.73 3.60
CA LEU A 144 1.86 9.81 4.54
C LEU A 144 2.27 8.42 5.08
N GLN A 145 1.29 7.59 5.43
CA GLN A 145 1.51 6.26 6.01
C GLN A 145 1.85 5.19 4.97
N TYR A 146 1.17 5.22 3.81
CA TYR A 146 1.29 4.20 2.77
C TYR A 146 1.71 4.83 1.45
N ALA A 147 2.95 5.33 1.37
CA ALA A 147 3.46 6.02 0.18
C ALA A 147 3.39 5.15 -1.08
N GLU A 148 3.61 3.84 -0.95
CA GLU A 148 3.46 2.86 -2.04
C GLU A 148 2.05 2.87 -2.66
N SER A 149 1.01 3.31 -1.95
CA SER A 149 -0.36 3.43 -2.48
C SER A 149 -0.45 4.42 -3.65
N TYR A 150 0.49 5.36 -3.76
CA TYR A 150 0.61 6.27 -4.90
C TYR A 150 0.78 5.54 -6.23
N TYR A 151 1.51 4.42 -6.26
CA TYR A 151 1.73 3.67 -7.50
C TYR A 151 0.55 2.76 -7.88
N PHE A 152 -0.44 2.62 -7.00
CA PHE A 152 -1.67 1.91 -7.34
C PHE A 152 -2.58 2.82 -8.15
N HIS A 153 -2.86 2.40 -9.38
CA HIS A 153 -3.75 3.13 -10.28
C HIS A 153 -5.21 2.77 -9.95
N ASP A 154 -6.00 3.75 -9.51
CA ASP A 154 -7.43 3.59 -9.20
C ASP A 154 -8.26 3.58 -10.49
N GLY A 155 -8.29 2.45 -11.19
CA GLY A 155 -9.23 2.22 -12.29
C GLY A 155 -9.22 3.28 -13.41
N LEU A 156 -10.18 3.16 -14.34
CA LEU A 156 -10.34 4.11 -15.45
C LEU A 156 -11.40 5.17 -15.10
N GLY A 157 -11.13 6.42 -15.47
CA GLY A 157 -12.10 7.53 -15.47
C GLY A 157 -12.58 7.96 -14.08
N ASP A 158 -13.89 7.96 -13.88
CA ASP A 158 -14.60 8.56 -12.73
C ASP A 158 -14.38 7.83 -11.38
N THR A 159 -13.66 6.72 -11.40
CA THR A 159 -13.29 5.95 -10.19
C THR A 159 -11.93 6.35 -9.61
N SER A 160 -11.17 7.15 -10.37
CA SER A 160 -9.86 7.64 -9.95
C SER A 160 -9.98 8.96 -9.20
N LEU A 161 -9.37 9.03 -8.02
CA LEU A 161 -9.26 10.29 -7.30
C LEU A 161 -8.49 11.33 -8.11
N ALA A 162 -7.49 10.90 -8.89
CA ALA A 162 -6.67 11.81 -9.70
C ALA A 162 -7.50 12.60 -10.73
N HIS A 163 -8.60 12.03 -11.21
CA HIS A 163 -9.51 12.69 -12.15
C HIS A 163 -10.62 13.51 -11.51
N THR A 164 -10.96 13.19 -10.26
CA THR A 164 -12.11 13.80 -9.58
C THR A 164 -11.69 14.88 -8.59
N ILE A 165 -10.43 14.89 -8.11
CA ILE A 165 -9.95 15.85 -7.12
C ILE A 165 -10.01 17.31 -7.60
N GLY A 166 -9.84 17.55 -8.90
CA GLY A 166 -9.99 18.89 -9.48
C GLY A 166 -11.38 19.50 -9.26
N TYR A 167 -12.42 18.66 -9.25
CA TYR A 167 -13.78 19.09 -8.97
C TYR A 167 -13.95 19.56 -7.51
N ALA A 168 -13.23 18.99 -6.55
CA ALA A 168 -13.26 19.46 -5.15
C ALA A 168 -12.71 20.89 -5.02
N VAL A 169 -11.69 21.23 -5.81
CA VAL A 169 -11.12 22.58 -5.87
C VAL A 169 -12.13 23.56 -6.48
N GLU A 170 -12.74 23.21 -7.60
CA GLU A 170 -13.77 24.02 -8.27
C GLU A 170 -14.99 24.25 -7.35
N LEU A 171 -15.41 23.21 -6.62
CA LEU A 171 -16.50 23.30 -5.66
C LEU A 171 -16.18 24.27 -4.52
N GLY A 172 -15.00 24.15 -3.90
CA GLY A 172 -14.57 25.07 -2.83
C GLY A 172 -14.49 26.52 -3.29
N GLN A 173 -14.01 26.77 -4.51
CA GLN A 173 -13.95 28.11 -5.10
C GLN A 173 -15.34 28.68 -5.40
N SER A 174 -16.22 27.88 -5.98
CA SER A 174 -17.59 28.31 -6.34
C SER A 174 -18.38 28.73 -5.10
N ILE A 175 -18.25 27.97 -4.01
CA ILE A 175 -18.95 28.25 -2.74
C ILE A 175 -18.41 29.52 -2.09
N ARG A 176 -17.09 29.74 -2.13
CA ARG A 176 -16.49 30.99 -1.65
C ARG A 176 -16.96 32.20 -2.47
N ALA A 177 -17.13 32.04 -3.78
CA ALA A 177 -17.63 33.10 -4.66
C ALA A 177 -19.11 33.44 -4.39
N ALA A 178 -19.93 32.45 -4.00
CA ALA A 178 -21.34 32.65 -3.64
C ALA A 178 -21.55 33.46 -2.34
N GLY A 179 -20.53 33.60 -1.48
CA GLY A 179 -20.50 34.60 -0.41
C GLY A 179 -21.32 34.31 0.86
N HIS A 180 -21.98 33.15 0.98
CA HIS A 180 -22.78 32.80 2.16
C HIS A 180 -21.89 32.58 3.41
N ALA A 181 -22.01 33.48 4.40
CA ALA A 181 -21.12 33.52 5.58
C ALA A 181 -21.02 32.17 6.33
N ASP A 182 -22.15 31.46 6.45
CA ASP A 182 -22.23 30.19 7.18
C ASP A 182 -21.45 29.05 6.52
N VAL A 183 -21.24 29.10 5.19
CA VAL A 183 -20.56 28.06 4.41
C VAL A 183 -19.07 28.40 4.17
N GLN A 184 -18.67 29.66 4.37
CA GLN A 184 -17.30 30.11 4.11
C GLN A 184 -16.26 29.39 4.97
N THR A 185 -16.57 29.14 6.26
CA THR A 185 -15.65 28.46 7.17
C THR A 185 -15.37 27.04 6.70
N SER A 186 -16.40 26.26 6.37
CA SER A 186 -16.25 24.90 5.83
C SER A 186 -15.51 24.88 4.50
N ALA A 187 -15.79 25.85 3.61
CA ALA A 187 -15.08 25.96 2.34
C ALA A 187 -13.59 26.30 2.53
N ALA A 188 -13.24 27.10 3.55
CA ALA A 188 -11.86 27.37 3.92
C ALA A 188 -11.16 26.10 4.45
N VAL A 189 -11.82 25.33 5.32
CA VAL A 189 -11.29 24.05 5.84
C VAL A 189 -11.06 23.05 4.70
N LEU A 190 -12.00 22.94 3.75
CA LEU A 190 -11.82 22.11 2.56
C LEU A 190 -10.60 22.56 1.72
N THR A 191 -10.42 23.87 1.56
CA THR A 191 -9.28 24.43 0.80
C THR A 191 -7.96 24.07 1.47
N VAL A 192 -7.83 24.24 2.79
CA VAL A 192 -6.63 23.86 3.54
C VAL A 192 -6.36 22.35 3.43
N ALA A 193 -7.39 21.51 3.54
CA ALA A 193 -7.22 20.06 3.39
C ALA A 193 -6.73 19.68 1.98
N LEU A 194 -7.18 20.38 0.94
CA LEU A 194 -6.71 20.18 -0.44
C LEU A 194 -5.26 20.66 -0.61
N GLU A 195 -4.88 21.77 0.02
CA GLU A 195 -3.50 22.28 0.02
C GLU A 195 -2.55 21.30 0.70
N ASP A 196 -2.93 20.75 1.87
CA ASP A 196 -2.15 19.74 2.59
C ASP A 196 -1.99 18.45 1.76
N LEU A 197 -3.06 18.01 1.08
CA LEU A 197 -2.98 16.87 0.17
C LEU A 197 -2.03 17.15 -1.00
N ALA A 198 -2.14 18.32 -1.64
CA ALA A 198 -1.26 18.71 -2.73
C ALA A 198 0.20 18.80 -2.29
N ALA A 199 0.47 19.36 -1.11
CA ALA A 199 1.81 19.46 -0.54
C ALA A 199 2.45 18.08 -0.37
N VAL A 200 1.73 17.10 0.19
CA VAL A 200 2.25 15.73 0.34
C VAL A 200 2.46 15.05 -1.01
N LEU A 201 1.56 15.25 -1.97
CA LEU A 201 1.71 14.69 -3.31
C LEU A 201 2.95 15.26 -4.03
N ASP A 202 3.21 16.55 -3.85
CA ASP A 202 4.34 17.22 -4.49
C ASP A 202 5.67 16.87 -3.82
N GLN A 203 5.75 17.01 -2.49
CA GLN A 203 6.98 16.78 -1.73
C GLN A 203 7.49 15.34 -1.83
N ARG A 204 6.59 14.36 -1.98
CA ARG A 204 6.96 12.94 -1.90
C ARG A 204 7.01 12.23 -3.24
N PHE A 205 6.31 12.73 -4.26
CA PHE A 205 6.17 12.01 -5.53
C PHE A 205 6.44 12.90 -6.74
N LEU A 206 5.72 14.02 -6.89
CA LEU A 206 5.70 14.78 -8.14
C LEU A 206 6.86 15.78 -8.28
N HIS A 207 7.32 16.38 -7.18
CA HIS A 207 8.41 17.36 -7.11
C HIS A 207 8.30 18.49 -8.16
N THR A 208 7.07 18.97 -8.42
CA THR A 208 6.82 20.04 -9.39
C THR A 208 7.12 21.43 -8.84
N GLY A 209 6.97 21.66 -7.52
CA GLY A 209 7.08 22.98 -6.91
C GLY A 209 6.02 23.98 -7.38
N GLY A 210 4.95 23.49 -8.02
CA GLY A 210 3.90 24.31 -8.60
C GLY A 210 2.78 24.66 -7.62
N SER A 211 1.79 25.37 -8.13
CA SER A 211 0.52 25.63 -7.43
C SER A 211 -0.29 24.34 -7.22
N MET A 212 -1.23 24.36 -6.26
CA MET A 212 -2.16 23.24 -6.01
C MET A 212 -2.81 22.68 -7.28
N HIS A 213 -3.22 23.56 -8.21
CA HIS A 213 -3.84 23.14 -9.48
C HIS A 213 -2.85 22.43 -10.40
N GLU A 214 -1.61 22.91 -10.48
CA GLU A 214 -0.55 22.29 -11.28
C GLU A 214 -0.16 20.92 -10.73
N ILE A 215 -0.06 20.81 -9.39
CA ILE A 215 0.19 19.55 -8.69
C ILE A 215 -0.92 18.54 -8.99
N PHE A 216 -2.20 18.90 -8.83
CA PHE A 216 -3.30 17.98 -9.14
C PHE A 216 -3.39 17.62 -10.62
N ARG A 217 -3.05 18.53 -11.54
CA ARG A 217 -2.91 18.19 -12.97
C ARG A 217 -1.75 17.24 -13.23
N ALA A 218 -0.61 17.42 -12.56
CA ALA A 218 0.52 16.51 -12.65
C ALA A 218 0.17 15.12 -12.08
N TYR A 219 -0.55 15.07 -10.96
CA TYR A 219 -1.09 13.85 -10.37
C TYR A 219 -2.00 13.10 -11.36
N ALA A 220 -2.97 13.80 -11.97
CA ALA A 220 -3.86 13.25 -12.98
C ALA A 220 -3.11 12.71 -14.21
N ARG A 221 -2.07 13.42 -14.69
CA ARG A 221 -1.25 12.97 -15.82
C ARG A 221 -0.45 11.71 -15.49
N ASN A 222 0.14 11.63 -14.28
CA ASN A 222 0.91 10.47 -13.87
C ASN A 222 0.01 9.22 -13.79
N HIS A 223 -1.19 9.37 -13.23
CA HIS A 223 -2.15 8.26 -13.06
C HIS A 223 -2.95 7.92 -14.33
N ASN A 224 -2.76 8.67 -15.42
CA ASN A 224 -3.37 8.44 -16.73
C ASN A 224 -2.53 7.57 -17.67
N SER A 225 -1.24 7.40 -17.36
CA SER A 225 -0.33 6.69 -18.25
C SER A 225 -0.48 5.20 -17.96
N PRO A 226 -0.88 4.35 -18.93
CA PRO A 226 -0.77 2.91 -18.74
C PRO A 226 0.72 2.64 -18.48
N GLY A 227 1.05 2.13 -17.30
CA GLY A 227 2.41 1.69 -17.01
C GLY A 227 2.88 0.74 -18.13
N PRO A 228 4.17 0.75 -18.51
CA PRO A 228 4.67 -0.17 -19.52
C PRO A 228 4.32 -1.60 -19.10
N ALA A 229 3.65 -2.31 -20.01
CA ALA A 229 3.27 -3.71 -19.88
C ALA A 229 4.49 -4.63 -19.71
#